data_AF-A0A8C2QHZ8-F1
#
_entry.id   AF-A0A8C2QHZ8-F1
#
_cell.length_a   1.000
_cell.length_b   1.000
_cell.length_c   1.000
_cell.angle_alpha   90.00
_cell.angle_beta   90.00
_cell.angle_gamma   90.00
#
_symmetry.space_group_name_H-M   'P 1'
#
loop_
_entity.id
_entity.type
_entity.pdbx_description
1 polymer ?
#
loop_
_entity_poly.entity_id
_entity_poly.type
_entity_poly.pdbx_seq_one_letter_code
_entity_poly.pdbx_strand_id
1 'polypeptide(L)'
;MTDYWVLIFFNLLFTSVPPIIYGVLEKDVSAETLLQLPELYQSGQHSEAYSPLTFWITLLDAFYQSLVCFFVPYFTYQGSDIDIFTFGNPLNTAALFIILLHLVIESKSLTWIHMLVMVGSILSYFFFALAFGALCVTCNPPSNPYWIMQKHMLDPVFYLVCVLTTCIALLPRFLYRVLQGSLFPSPVLRATYLDRLAPEERAEALKKWRGTAKITQMASNYAGQSAAKSGRPEAGLSAALPVRSVTACAVEQEDLPTCETVLDVDYSEQVSQR
;
A
#
# COMPACT_ATOMS: atom_id res chain seq x y z
N MET A 1 -25.30 8.40 -5.47
CA MET A 1 -24.40 9.46 -5.96
C MET A 1 -23.90 9.16 -7.37
N THR A 2 -23.34 7.98 -7.63
CA THR A 2 -22.81 7.60 -8.96
C THR A 2 -23.62 6.45 -9.59
N ASP A 3 -23.68 6.39 -10.92
CA ASP A 3 -24.27 5.29 -11.68
C ASP A 3 -23.50 3.96 -11.48
N TYR A 4 -24.21 2.84 -11.41
CA TYR A 4 -23.63 1.52 -11.14
C TYR A 4 -22.71 1.04 -12.27
N TRP A 5 -22.97 1.38 -13.53
CA TRP A 5 -22.07 1.06 -14.64
C TRP A 5 -20.75 1.79 -14.48
N VAL A 6 -20.81 3.08 -14.15
CA VAL A 6 -19.61 3.89 -13.89
C VAL A 6 -18.80 3.28 -12.75
N LEU A 7 -19.44 2.83 -11.66
CA LEU A 7 -18.74 2.17 -10.55
C LEU A 7 -18.08 0.84 -10.94
N ILE A 8 -18.75 0.02 -11.75
CA ILE A 8 -18.19 -1.25 -12.23
C ILE A 8 -16.94 -0.99 -13.07
N PHE A 9 -17.03 -0.13 -14.09
CA PHE A 9 -15.89 0.20 -14.96
C PHE A 9 -14.78 0.95 -14.22
N PHE A 10 -15.14 1.77 -13.23
CA PHE A 10 -14.18 2.44 -12.37
C PHE A 10 -13.25 1.46 -11.68
N ASN A 11 -13.80 0.46 -11.01
CA ASN A 11 -13.02 -0.56 -10.30
C ASN A 11 -12.35 -1.56 -11.24
N LEU A 12 -13.02 -1.94 -12.34
CA LEU A 12 -12.55 -3.03 -13.20
C LEU A 12 -11.53 -2.59 -14.26
N LEU A 13 -11.64 -1.37 -14.79
CA LEU A 13 -10.78 -0.90 -15.88
C LEU A 13 -9.92 0.28 -15.45
N PHE A 14 -10.54 1.34 -14.95
CA PHE A 14 -9.85 2.62 -14.81
C PHE A 14 -8.81 2.61 -13.68
N THR A 15 -9.11 1.91 -12.57
CA THR A 15 -8.23 1.89 -11.39
C THR A 15 -7.43 0.60 -11.21
N SER A 16 -7.84 -0.53 -11.78
CA SER A 16 -7.15 -1.83 -11.60
C SER A 16 -6.06 -2.10 -12.64
N VAL A 17 -6.22 -1.61 -13.88
CA VAL A 17 -5.26 -1.84 -14.96
C VAL A 17 -3.88 -1.26 -14.61
N PRO A 18 -3.75 -0.02 -14.09
CA PRO A 18 -2.45 0.51 -13.74
C PRO A 18 -1.73 -0.31 -12.67
N PRO A 19 -2.33 -0.64 -11.50
CA PRO A 19 -1.70 -1.52 -10.51
C PRO A 19 -1.26 -2.88 -11.06
N ILE A 20 -2.04 -3.49 -11.95
CA ILE A 20 -1.68 -4.77 -12.58
C ILE A 20 -0.42 -4.60 -13.45
N ILE A 21 -0.38 -3.57 -14.30
CA ILE A 21 0.77 -3.33 -15.17
C ILE A 21 2.01 -2.96 -14.35
N TYR A 22 1.87 -2.11 -13.33
CA TYR A 22 2.95 -1.81 -12.40
C TYR A 22 3.43 -3.09 -11.70
N GLY A 23 2.54 -3.93 -11.18
CA GLY A 23 2.92 -5.19 -10.54
C GLY A 23 3.69 -6.17 -11.45
N VAL A 24 3.46 -6.14 -12.77
CA VAL A 24 4.14 -7.03 -13.73
C VAL A 24 5.45 -6.44 -14.24
N LEU A 25 5.49 -5.12 -14.48
CA LEU A 25 6.61 -4.47 -15.16
C LEU A 25 7.59 -3.77 -14.21
N GLU A 26 7.20 -3.52 -12.96
CA GLU A 26 8.02 -2.85 -11.98
C GLU A 26 9.21 -3.72 -11.54
N LYS A 27 10.40 -3.11 -11.56
CA LYS A 27 11.65 -3.73 -11.11
C LYS A 27 12.36 -2.74 -10.20
N ASP A 28 12.63 -3.15 -8.97
CA ASP A 28 13.32 -2.30 -7.99
C ASP A 28 14.81 -2.10 -8.31
N VAL A 29 15.46 -3.15 -8.82
CA VAL A 29 16.90 -3.23 -9.10
C VAL A 29 17.14 -4.12 -10.33
N SER A 30 18.13 -3.78 -11.17
CA SER A 30 18.50 -4.64 -12.31
C SER A 30 18.92 -6.06 -11.86
N ALA A 31 18.62 -7.05 -12.71
CA ALA A 31 18.99 -8.45 -12.44
C ALA A 31 20.51 -8.62 -12.25
N GLU A 32 21.32 -7.86 -12.99
CA GLU A 32 22.77 -7.87 -12.85
C GLU A 32 23.22 -7.40 -11.46
N THR A 33 22.63 -6.34 -10.92
CA THR A 33 22.95 -5.84 -9.57
C THR A 33 22.48 -6.80 -8.49
N LEU A 34 21.30 -7.42 -8.65
CA LEU A 34 20.80 -8.42 -7.70
C LEU A 34 21.69 -9.67 -7.62
N LEU A 35 22.21 -10.15 -8.76
CA LEU A 35 23.16 -11.27 -8.78
C LEU A 35 24.49 -10.94 -8.08
N GLN A 36 24.89 -9.67 -8.05
CA GLN A 36 26.13 -9.23 -7.39
C GLN A 36 25.95 -8.95 -5.89
N LEU A 37 24.72 -8.74 -5.43
CA LEU A 37 24.35 -8.43 -4.05
C LEU A 37 23.30 -9.43 -3.54
N PRO A 38 23.67 -10.71 -3.30
CA PRO A 38 22.74 -11.74 -2.85
C PRO A 38 22.11 -11.45 -1.47
N GLU A 39 22.74 -10.58 -0.67
CA GLU A 39 22.23 -10.13 0.63
C GLU A 39 20.87 -9.41 0.54
N LEU A 40 20.59 -8.72 -0.57
CA LEU A 40 19.29 -8.08 -0.80
C LEU A 40 18.14 -9.10 -0.82
N TYR A 41 18.43 -10.37 -1.13
CA TYR A 41 17.43 -11.44 -1.14
C TYR A 41 17.02 -11.89 0.28
N GLN A 42 17.86 -11.66 1.30
CA GLN A 42 17.52 -12.05 2.67
C GLN A 42 16.29 -11.33 3.20
N SER A 43 16.11 -10.05 2.83
CA SER A 43 14.92 -9.27 3.22
C SER A 43 13.61 -9.92 2.71
N GLY A 44 13.65 -10.56 1.54
CA GLY A 44 12.55 -11.35 1.00
C GLY A 44 12.31 -12.66 1.78
N GLN A 45 13.37 -13.36 2.18
CA GLN A 45 13.27 -14.60 2.97
C GLN A 45 12.70 -14.36 4.38
N HIS A 46 13.00 -13.20 4.96
CA HIS A 46 12.49 -12.79 6.27
C HIS A 46 11.10 -12.12 6.21
N SER A 47 10.48 -12.05 5.02
CA SER A 47 9.17 -11.41 4.79
C SER A 47 9.10 -9.97 5.31
N GLU A 48 10.22 -9.25 5.35
CA GLU A 48 10.27 -7.88 5.89
C GLU A 48 9.46 -6.90 5.04
N ALA A 49 9.32 -7.19 3.74
CA ALA A 49 8.49 -6.42 2.82
C ALA A 49 6.99 -6.51 3.16
N TYR A 50 6.53 -7.66 3.67
CA TYR A 50 5.12 -7.90 3.96
C TYR A 50 4.94 -8.26 5.44
N SER A 51 5.05 -7.23 6.28
CA SER A 51 4.70 -7.35 7.70
C SER A 51 3.21 -7.03 7.92
N PRO A 52 2.54 -7.67 8.90
CA PRO A 52 1.15 -7.33 9.24
C PRO A 52 1.00 -5.86 9.68
N LEU A 53 2.06 -5.25 10.23
CA LEU A 53 2.05 -3.83 10.56
C LEU A 53 1.96 -2.95 9.31
N THR A 54 2.70 -3.29 8.24
CA THR A 54 2.63 -2.58 6.95
C THR A 54 1.22 -2.62 6.37
N PHE A 55 0.53 -3.76 6.51
CA PHE A 55 -0.86 -3.89 6.09
C PHE A 55 -1.79 -2.94 6.85
N TRP A 56 -1.74 -2.94 8.19
CA TRP A 56 -2.60 -2.06 9.00
C TRP A 56 -2.33 -0.57 8.77
N ILE A 57 -1.06 -0.18 8.62
CA ILE A 57 -0.69 1.20 8.28
C ILE A 57 -1.27 1.59 6.92
N THR A 58 -1.17 0.70 5.92
CA THR A 58 -1.72 0.95 4.58
C THR A 58 -3.25 1.03 4.60
N LEU A 59 -3.90 0.20 5.42
CA LEU A 59 -5.35 0.23 5.59
C LEU A 59 -5.82 1.53 6.24
N LEU A 60 -5.12 2.01 7.26
CA LEU A 60 -5.41 3.30 7.91
C LEU A 60 -5.21 4.47 6.96
N ASP A 61 -4.15 4.44 6.15
CA ASP A 61 -3.90 5.44 5.11
C ASP A 61 -5.01 5.46 4.04
N ALA A 62 -5.47 4.29 3.59
CA ALA A 62 -6.61 4.20 2.68
C ALA A 62 -7.90 4.73 3.32
N PHE A 63 -8.13 4.44 4.60
CA PHE A 63 -9.27 4.98 5.35
C PHE A 63 -9.20 6.52 5.42
N TYR A 64 -8.03 7.08 5.75
CA TYR A 64 -7.80 8.53 5.74
C TYR A 64 -8.09 9.14 4.36
N GLN A 65 -7.55 8.56 3.28
CA GLN A 65 -7.77 9.04 1.92
C GLN A 65 -9.26 9.03 1.55
N SER A 66 -10.02 7.99 1.96
CA SER A 66 -11.46 7.94 1.71
C SER A 66 -12.25 9.01 2.48
N LEU A 67 -11.87 9.29 3.74
CA LEU A 67 -12.44 10.40 4.51
C LEU A 67 -12.18 11.75 3.82
N VAL A 68 -10.93 12.03 3.43
CA VAL A 68 -10.58 13.27 2.74
C VAL A 68 -11.32 13.40 1.41
N CYS A 69 -11.38 12.31 0.64
CA CYS A 69 -12.06 12.26 -0.65
C CYS A 69 -13.54 12.64 -0.52
N PHE A 70 -14.19 12.25 0.58
CA PHE A 70 -15.59 12.60 0.85
C PHE A 70 -15.76 14.00 1.46
N PHE A 71 -15.01 14.33 2.52
CA PHE A 71 -15.22 15.54 3.30
C PHE A 71 -14.77 16.82 2.59
N VAL A 72 -13.69 16.79 1.79
CA VAL A 72 -13.19 18.01 1.13
C VAL A 72 -14.20 18.54 0.09
N PRO A 73 -14.72 17.73 -0.84
CA PRO A 73 -15.80 18.17 -1.73
C PRO A 73 -17.06 18.53 -0.94
N TYR A 74 -17.40 17.79 0.13
CA TYR A 74 -18.58 18.07 0.95
C TYR A 74 -18.54 19.48 1.55
N PHE A 75 -17.44 19.87 2.20
CA PHE A 75 -17.29 21.21 2.76
C PHE A 75 -17.20 22.29 1.69
N THR A 76 -16.61 22.01 0.54
CA THR A 76 -16.49 23.00 -0.54
C THR A 76 -17.84 23.33 -1.18
N TYR A 77 -18.76 22.36 -1.21
CA TYR A 77 -20.11 22.53 -1.76
C TYR A 77 -21.19 22.80 -0.70
N GLN A 78 -20.82 22.96 0.59
CA GLN A 78 -21.77 23.36 1.62
C GLN A 78 -22.38 24.74 1.29
N GLY A 79 -23.70 24.78 1.12
CA GLY A 79 -24.46 25.99 0.78
C GLY A 79 -24.71 26.21 -0.71
N SER A 80 -24.35 25.26 -1.58
CA SER A 80 -24.70 25.27 -3.00
C SER A 80 -25.87 24.33 -3.32
N ASP A 81 -26.74 24.71 -4.27
CA ASP A 81 -27.90 23.91 -4.73
C ASP A 81 -27.48 22.72 -5.63
N ILE A 82 -26.47 21.97 -5.20
CA ILE A 82 -25.92 20.85 -5.98
C ILE A 82 -26.62 19.57 -5.58
N ASP A 83 -27.29 18.96 -6.56
CA ASP A 83 -27.95 17.67 -6.42
C ASP A 83 -26.96 16.56 -6.04
N ILE A 84 -27.39 15.60 -5.24
CA ILE A 84 -26.57 14.48 -4.72
C ILE A 84 -25.95 13.68 -5.88
N PHE A 85 -26.61 13.59 -7.03
CA PHE A 85 -26.06 12.92 -8.21
C PHE A 85 -24.96 13.73 -8.92
N THR A 86 -25.03 15.06 -8.83
CA THR A 86 -24.03 15.99 -9.36
C THR A 86 -22.73 15.95 -8.53
N PHE A 87 -22.86 15.70 -7.22
CA PHE A 87 -21.72 15.51 -6.31
C PHE A 87 -20.90 14.22 -6.60
N GLY A 88 -21.50 13.22 -7.25
CA GLY A 88 -20.79 11.98 -7.60
C GLY A 88 -19.62 12.22 -8.54
N ASN A 89 -19.75 13.09 -9.55
CA ASN A 89 -18.70 13.33 -10.55
C ASN A 89 -17.37 13.85 -9.96
N PRO A 90 -17.35 14.93 -9.16
CA PRO A 90 -16.11 15.40 -8.53
C PRO A 90 -15.52 14.37 -7.57
N LEU A 91 -16.36 13.60 -6.87
CA LEU A 91 -15.91 12.54 -5.97
C LEU A 91 -15.19 11.41 -6.72
N ASN A 92 -15.77 10.88 -7.80
CA ASN A 92 -15.12 9.82 -8.60
C ASN A 92 -13.87 10.33 -9.30
N THR A 93 -13.89 11.57 -9.80
CA THR A 93 -12.72 12.16 -10.48
C THR A 93 -11.58 12.36 -9.49
N ALA A 94 -11.85 12.90 -8.30
CA ALA A 94 -10.86 13.03 -7.23
C ALA A 94 -10.35 11.66 -6.79
N ALA A 95 -11.22 10.67 -6.60
CA ALA A 95 -10.83 9.30 -6.25
C ALA A 95 -9.92 8.67 -7.30
N LEU A 96 -10.21 8.87 -8.60
CA LEU A 96 -9.34 8.41 -9.69
C LEU A 96 -7.94 9.00 -9.56
N PHE A 97 -7.84 10.33 -9.41
CA PHE A 97 -6.54 10.99 -9.27
C PHE A 97 -5.80 10.55 -8.01
N ILE A 98 -6.49 10.37 -6.88
CA ILE A 98 -5.91 9.88 -5.64
C ILE A 98 -5.31 8.49 -5.86
N ILE A 99 -6.08 7.53 -6.39
CA ILE A 99 -5.62 6.15 -6.59
C ILE A 99 -4.42 6.10 -7.55
N LEU A 100 -4.53 6.83 -8.67
CA LEU A 100 -3.49 6.89 -9.69
C LEU A 100 -2.19 7.53 -9.16
N LEU A 101 -2.28 8.68 -8.50
CA LEU A 101 -1.09 9.35 -7.96
C LEU A 101 -0.53 8.63 -6.73
N HIS A 102 -1.37 7.98 -5.92
CA HIS A 102 -0.91 7.11 -4.85
C HIS A 102 -0.05 5.97 -5.40
N LEU A 103 -0.48 5.35 -6.50
CA LEU A 103 0.31 4.34 -7.20
C LEU A 103 1.65 4.91 -7.69
N VAL A 104 1.67 6.12 -8.27
CA VAL A 104 2.90 6.76 -8.71
C VAL A 104 3.85 7.05 -7.56
N ILE A 105 3.34 7.53 -6.41
CA ILE A 105 4.14 7.79 -5.20
C ILE A 105 4.75 6.50 -4.64
N GLU A 106 4.01 5.39 -4.72
CA GLU A 106 4.48 4.09 -4.24
C GLU A 106 5.48 3.44 -5.19
N SER A 107 5.35 3.70 -6.49
CA SER A 107 6.20 3.13 -7.53
C SER A 107 7.67 3.56 -7.40
N LYS A 108 8.57 2.61 -7.67
CA LYS A 108 10.03 2.82 -7.70
C LYS A 108 10.54 3.14 -9.09
N SER A 109 9.82 2.71 -10.12
CA SER A 109 10.22 2.87 -11.52
C SER A 109 9.10 3.49 -12.36
N LEU A 110 9.44 4.55 -13.10
CA LEU A 110 8.51 5.22 -14.00
C LEU A 110 9.02 5.07 -15.42
N THR A 111 8.46 4.10 -16.13
CA THR A 111 8.77 3.84 -17.54
C THR A 111 7.76 4.55 -18.43
N TRP A 112 8.06 4.66 -19.73
CA TRP A 112 7.11 5.21 -20.70
C TRP A 112 5.82 4.38 -20.79
N ILE A 113 5.89 3.06 -20.60
CA ILE A 113 4.72 2.18 -20.58
C ILE A 113 3.83 2.49 -19.38
N HIS A 114 4.42 2.72 -18.20
CA HIS A 114 3.68 3.15 -17.01
C HIS A 114 2.93 4.45 -17.28
N MET A 115 3.60 5.46 -17.86
CA MET A 115 2.95 6.73 -18.22
C MET A 115 1.83 6.56 -19.24
N LEU A 116 2.01 5.70 -20.24
CA LEU A 116 0.99 5.39 -21.23
C LEU A 116 -0.27 4.80 -20.58
N VAL A 117 -0.11 3.85 -19.67
CA VAL A 117 -1.24 3.20 -18.97
C VAL A 117 -1.93 4.18 -18.03
N MET A 118 -1.17 5.02 -17.32
CA MET A 118 -1.71 6.06 -16.45
C MET A 118 -2.55 7.09 -17.21
N VAL A 119 -2.01 7.63 -18.30
CA VAL A 119 -2.72 8.58 -19.17
C VAL A 119 -3.91 7.89 -19.85
N GLY A 120 -3.74 6.64 -20.30
CA GLY A 120 -4.81 5.83 -20.87
C GLY A 120 -5.98 5.64 -19.90
N SER A 121 -5.71 5.33 -18.63
CA SER A 121 -6.75 5.22 -17.58
C SER A 121 -7.51 6.53 -17.40
N ILE A 122 -6.81 7.67 -17.31
CA ILE A 122 -7.45 9.00 -17.17
C ILE A 122 -8.32 9.31 -18.39
N LEU A 123 -7.77 9.17 -19.61
CA LEU A 123 -8.50 9.45 -20.85
C LEU A 123 -9.71 8.53 -21.03
N SER A 124 -9.56 7.24 -20.72
CA SER A 124 -10.65 6.27 -20.83
C SER A 124 -11.79 6.56 -19.85
N TYR A 125 -11.48 7.02 -18.63
CA TYR A 125 -12.50 7.45 -17.67
C TYR A 125 -13.29 8.64 -18.20
N PHE A 126 -12.62 9.71 -18.66
CA PHE A 126 -13.32 10.89 -19.20
C PHE A 126 -14.12 10.55 -20.45
N PHE A 127 -13.55 9.75 -21.36
CA PHE A 127 -14.25 9.29 -22.55
C PHE A 127 -15.52 8.50 -22.18
N PHE A 128 -15.41 7.53 -21.27
CA PHE A 128 -16.55 6.73 -20.83
C PHE A 128 -17.59 7.58 -20.11
N ALA A 129 -17.18 8.48 -19.22
CA ALA A 129 -18.09 9.35 -18.49
C ALA A 129 -18.85 10.31 -19.42
N LEU A 130 -18.19 10.86 -20.44
CA LEU A 130 -18.82 11.70 -21.46
C LEU A 130 -19.75 10.90 -22.37
N ALA A 131 -19.30 9.75 -22.87
CA ALA A 131 -20.10 8.88 -23.72
C ALA A 131 -21.35 8.37 -22.98
N PHE A 132 -21.20 7.94 -21.73
CA PHE A 132 -22.32 7.49 -20.90
C PHE A 132 -23.30 8.62 -20.61
N GLY A 133 -22.82 9.82 -20.26
CA GLY A 133 -23.66 10.99 -20.03
C GLY A 133 -24.42 11.48 -21.28
N ALA A 134 -23.90 11.21 -22.48
CA ALA A 134 -24.53 11.57 -23.76
C ALA A 134 -25.49 10.50 -24.29
N LEU A 135 -25.14 9.21 -24.15
CA LEU A 135 -25.87 8.10 -24.75
C LEU A 135 -26.98 7.54 -23.86
N CYS A 136 -26.86 7.67 -22.54
CA CYS A 136 -27.73 7.00 -21.56
C CYS A 136 -28.69 7.96 -20.83
N VAL A 137 -29.44 8.78 -21.59
CA VAL A 137 -30.42 9.74 -21.05
C VAL A 137 -31.55 9.06 -20.28
N THR A 138 -31.94 7.84 -20.67
CA THR A 138 -33.07 7.08 -20.08
C THR A 138 -32.64 5.81 -19.32
N CYS A 139 -31.35 5.58 -19.10
CA CYS A 139 -30.84 4.33 -18.53
C CYS A 139 -31.02 4.22 -17.00
N ASN A 140 -31.36 5.32 -16.29
CA ASN A 140 -31.50 5.33 -14.84
C ASN A 140 -32.59 6.29 -14.30
N PRO A 141 -33.90 5.97 -14.41
CA PRO A 141 -34.94 6.73 -13.72
C PRO A 141 -34.76 6.61 -12.19
N PRO A 142 -34.78 7.70 -11.39
CA PRO A 142 -35.28 9.06 -11.67
C PRO A 142 -34.20 10.12 -12.01
N SER A 143 -32.91 9.76 -12.03
CA SER A 143 -31.81 10.69 -12.23
C SER A 143 -31.46 10.84 -13.72
N ASN A 144 -31.56 12.04 -14.28
CA ASN A 144 -31.07 12.33 -15.64
C ASN A 144 -29.59 12.74 -15.57
N PRO A 145 -28.61 11.87 -15.91
CA PRO A 145 -27.19 12.24 -16.00
C PRO A 145 -26.88 13.21 -17.15
N TYR A 146 -27.90 13.65 -17.88
CA TYR A 146 -27.79 14.41 -19.12
C TYR A 146 -26.98 15.69 -18.94
N TRP A 147 -25.82 15.74 -19.61
CA TRP A 147 -24.95 16.92 -19.71
C TRP A 147 -24.26 17.39 -18.42
N ILE A 148 -24.37 16.65 -17.32
CA ILE A 148 -23.79 17.05 -16.01
C ILE A 148 -22.26 17.02 -16.06
N MET A 149 -21.65 15.96 -16.63
CA MET A 149 -20.19 15.89 -16.75
C MET A 149 -19.63 17.02 -17.63
N GLN A 150 -20.33 17.39 -18.70
CA GLN A 150 -19.89 18.46 -19.59
C GLN A 150 -19.99 19.85 -18.94
N LYS A 151 -21.01 20.10 -18.11
CA LYS A 151 -21.09 21.33 -17.31
C LYS A 151 -19.96 21.41 -16.28
N HIS A 152 -19.62 20.30 -15.62
CA HIS A 152 -18.51 20.27 -14.68
C HIS A 152 -17.14 20.44 -15.33
N MET A 153 -16.91 19.87 -16.51
CA MET A 153 -15.66 20.08 -17.27
C MET A 153 -15.50 21.53 -17.74
N LEU A 154 -16.57 22.32 -17.77
CA LEU A 154 -16.49 23.75 -18.07
C LEU A 154 -16.31 24.61 -16.81
N ASP A 155 -16.53 24.05 -15.62
CA ASP A 155 -16.43 24.76 -14.36
C ASP A 155 -14.99 24.69 -13.80
N PRO A 156 -14.27 25.82 -13.66
CA PRO A 156 -12.94 25.81 -13.06
C PRO A 156 -12.94 25.36 -11.59
N VAL A 157 -14.05 25.55 -10.87
CA VAL A 157 -14.16 25.16 -9.45
C VAL A 157 -14.06 23.63 -9.30
N PHE A 158 -14.60 22.88 -10.27
CA PHE A 158 -14.49 21.42 -10.30
C PHE A 158 -13.03 20.94 -10.26
N TYR A 159 -12.18 21.51 -11.13
CA TYR A 159 -10.76 21.15 -11.17
C TYR A 159 -10.03 21.54 -9.89
N LEU A 160 -10.35 22.71 -9.33
CA LEU A 160 -9.77 23.17 -8.07
C LEU A 160 -10.12 22.20 -6.93
N VAL A 161 -11.38 21.78 -6.82
CA VAL A 161 -11.82 20.80 -5.82
C VAL A 161 -11.09 19.47 -6.00
N CYS A 162 -10.99 18.95 -7.23
CA CYS A 162 -10.27 17.71 -7.50
C CYS A 162 -8.79 17.80 -7.12
N VAL A 163 -8.10 18.88 -7.51
CA VAL A 163 -6.68 19.11 -7.17
C VAL A 163 -6.50 19.26 -5.67
N LEU A 164 -7.31 20.09 -5.01
CA LEU A 164 -7.25 20.32 -3.57
C LEU A 164 -7.45 19.02 -2.79
N THR A 165 -8.50 18.27 -3.13
CA THR A 165 -8.83 16.97 -2.51
C THR A 165 -7.68 15.99 -2.67
N THR A 166 -7.13 15.89 -3.88
CA THR A 166 -6.01 15.00 -4.20
C THR A 166 -4.74 15.38 -3.44
N CYS A 167 -4.39 16.66 -3.40
CA CYS A 167 -3.23 17.15 -2.67
C CYS A 167 -3.34 16.85 -1.17
N ILE A 168 -4.48 17.12 -0.55
CA ILE A 168 -4.69 16.86 0.89
C ILE A 168 -4.63 15.36 1.17
N ALA A 169 -5.27 14.53 0.34
CA ALA A 169 -5.32 13.08 0.55
C ALA A 169 -3.93 12.42 0.47
N LEU A 170 -3.07 12.90 -0.43
CA LEU A 170 -1.75 12.31 -0.66
C LEU A 170 -0.64 12.90 0.23
N LEU A 171 -0.89 14.05 0.86
CA LEU A 171 0.12 14.78 1.63
C LEU A 171 0.79 13.93 2.73
N PRO A 172 0.06 13.21 3.60
CA PRO A 172 0.70 12.49 4.71
C PRO A 172 1.62 11.38 4.22
N ARG A 173 1.17 10.63 3.21
CA ARG A 173 1.92 9.54 2.59
C ARG A 173 3.16 10.06 1.85
N PHE A 174 3.02 11.16 1.12
CA PHE A 174 4.14 11.81 0.44
C PHE A 174 5.19 12.28 1.43
N LEU A 175 4.79 12.97 2.51
CA LEU A 175 5.71 13.42 3.57
C LEU A 175 6.40 12.24 4.24
N TYR A 176 5.68 11.17 4.57
CA TYR A 176 6.26 9.97 5.14
C TYR A 176 7.34 9.35 4.24
N ARG A 177 7.06 9.23 2.94
CA ARG A 177 8.03 8.67 1.96
C ARG A 177 9.26 9.55 1.79
N VAL A 178 9.09 10.88 1.74
CA VAL A 178 10.21 11.83 1.65
C VAL A 178 11.06 11.78 2.92
N LEU A 179 10.45 11.78 4.10
CA LEU A 179 11.16 11.68 5.38
C LEU A 179 11.90 10.34 5.52
N GLN A 180 11.26 9.23 5.15
CA GLN A 180 11.89 7.91 5.15
C GLN A 180 13.08 7.87 4.20
N GLY A 181 12.92 8.37 2.96
CA GLY A 181 14.00 8.42 1.98
C GLY A 181 15.17 9.32 2.39
N SER A 182 14.90 10.42 3.11
CA SER A 182 15.93 11.37 3.55
C SER A 182 16.65 10.94 4.83
N LEU A 183 15.94 10.40 5.81
CA LEU A 183 16.50 10.12 7.15
C LEU A 183 16.99 8.67 7.29
N PHE A 184 16.32 7.71 6.64
CA PHE A 184 16.62 6.28 6.77
C PHE A 184 16.50 5.56 5.41
N PRO A 185 17.44 5.81 4.47
CA PRO A 185 17.39 5.19 3.15
C PRO A 185 17.47 3.66 3.29
N SER A 186 16.47 2.98 2.74
CA SER A 186 16.43 1.52 2.79
C SER A 186 17.61 0.90 2.00
N PRO A 187 18.08 -0.31 2.36
CA PRO A 187 19.14 -1.00 1.63
C PRO A 187 18.81 -1.17 0.13
N VAL A 188 17.53 -1.42 -0.19
CA VAL A 188 17.01 -1.53 -1.55
C VAL A 188 17.12 -0.19 -2.28
N LEU A 189 16.71 0.92 -1.65
CA LEU A 189 16.82 2.26 -2.23
C LEU A 189 18.28 2.62 -2.55
N ARG A 190 19.20 2.23 -1.66
CA ARG A 190 20.64 2.45 -1.87
C ARG A 190 21.16 1.58 -3.02
N ALA A 191 20.70 0.34 -3.18
CA ALA A 191 21.02 -0.50 -4.32
C ALA A 191 20.47 0.06 -5.65
N THR A 192 19.27 0.63 -5.65
CA THR A 192 18.71 1.34 -6.81
C THR A 192 19.56 2.56 -7.19
N TYR A 193 20.10 3.30 -6.20
CA TYR A 193 21.02 4.40 -6.47
C TYR A 193 22.30 3.89 -7.15
N LEU A 194 22.88 2.78 -6.67
CA LEU A 194 24.06 2.13 -7.29
C LEU A 194 23.84 1.74 -8.75
N ASP A 195 22.62 1.33 -9.09
CA ASP A 195 22.25 0.93 -10.46
C ASP A 195 22.21 2.13 -11.43
N ARG A 196 22.04 3.35 -10.90
CA ARG A 196 22.01 4.59 -11.69
C ARG A 196 23.39 5.25 -11.87
N LEU A 197 24.43 4.78 -11.18
CA LEU A 197 25.80 5.30 -11.32
C LEU A 197 26.45 4.86 -12.64
N ALA A 198 27.50 5.57 -13.06
CA ALA A 198 28.31 5.17 -14.21
C ALA A 198 28.92 3.77 -13.98
N PRO A 199 29.20 2.98 -15.04
CA PRO A 199 29.65 1.59 -14.89
C PRO A 199 30.90 1.42 -14.02
N GLU A 200 31.85 2.34 -14.12
CA GLU A 200 33.09 2.32 -13.33
C GLU A 200 32.81 2.62 -11.84
N GLU A 201 32.03 3.66 -11.56
CA GLU A 201 31.65 4.06 -10.20
C GLU A 201 30.77 2.99 -9.52
N ARG A 202 29.86 2.36 -10.30
CA ARG A 202 29.04 1.22 -9.87
C ARG A 202 29.93 0.05 -9.43
N ALA A 203 30.95 -0.31 -10.23
CA ALA A 203 31.86 -1.41 -9.91
C ALA A 203 32.66 -1.14 -8.61
N GLU A 204 33.15 0.09 -8.44
CA GLU A 204 33.87 0.49 -7.23
C GLU A 204 32.97 0.46 -5.98
N ALA A 205 31.77 1.03 -6.08
CA ALA A 205 30.80 1.04 -4.99
C ALA A 205 30.34 -0.36 -4.59
N LEU A 206 30.15 -1.26 -5.57
CA LEU A 206 29.83 -2.67 -5.33
C LEU A 206 30.98 -3.44 -4.66
N LYS A 207 32.23 -3.12 -5.00
CA LYS A 207 33.41 -3.68 -4.33
C LYS A 207 33.47 -3.24 -2.87
N LYS A 208 33.23 -1.96 -2.60
CA LYS A 208 33.18 -1.41 -1.24
C LYS A 208 32.07 -2.07 -0.42
N TRP A 209 30.88 -2.23 -1.00
CA TRP A 209 29.75 -2.88 -0.33
C TRP A 209 30.06 -4.32 0.09
N ARG A 210 30.59 -5.14 -0.83
CA ARG A 210 31.00 -6.52 -0.52
C ARG A 210 32.10 -6.58 0.53
N GLY A 211 33.01 -5.61 0.54
CA GLY A 211 34.02 -5.47 1.59
C GLY A 211 33.38 -5.29 2.96
N THR A 212 32.44 -4.36 3.08
CA THR A 212 31.71 -4.11 4.34
C THR A 212 30.92 -5.33 4.79
N ALA A 213 30.21 -5.99 3.88
CA ALA A 213 29.41 -7.16 4.24
C ALA A 213 30.24 -8.34 4.75
N LYS A 214 31.38 -8.61 4.13
CA LYS A 214 32.34 -9.63 4.61
C LYS A 214 32.85 -9.32 6.03
N ILE A 215 33.14 -8.06 6.31
CA ILE A 215 33.59 -7.62 7.65
C ILE A 215 32.48 -7.86 8.68
N THR A 216 31.23 -7.47 8.37
CA THR A 216 30.08 -7.70 9.24
C THR A 216 29.85 -9.18 9.50
N GLN A 217 29.96 -10.02 8.46
CA GLN A 217 29.80 -11.47 8.59
C GLN A 217 30.91 -12.08 9.47
N MET A 218 32.17 -11.65 9.30
CA MET A 218 33.26 -12.07 10.17
C MET A 218 33.01 -11.65 11.62
N ALA A 219 32.61 -10.40 11.86
CA ALA A 219 32.30 -9.91 13.20
C ALA A 219 31.19 -10.71 13.89
N SER A 220 30.11 -11.03 13.16
CA SER A 220 29.02 -11.89 13.65
C SER A 220 29.51 -13.30 14.01
N ASN A 221 30.35 -13.90 13.17
CA ASN A 221 30.91 -15.23 13.43
C ASN A 221 31.81 -15.24 14.67
N TYR A 222 32.64 -14.20 14.86
CA TYR A 222 33.47 -14.05 16.05
C TYR A 222 32.62 -13.83 17.32
N ALA A 223 31.55 -13.03 17.25
CA ALA A 223 30.63 -12.84 18.36
C ALA A 223 29.90 -14.15 18.76
N GLY A 224 29.44 -14.93 17.77
CA GLY A 224 28.83 -16.23 18.01
C GLY A 224 29.80 -17.25 18.63
N GLN A 225 31.05 -17.27 18.17
CA GLN A 225 32.09 -18.14 18.77
C GLN A 225 32.46 -17.72 20.20
N SER A 226 32.50 -16.42 20.49
CA SER A 226 32.77 -15.93 21.85
C SER A 226 31.62 -16.24 22.81
N ALA A 227 30.36 -16.12 22.36
CA ALA A 227 29.19 -16.51 23.14
C ALA A 227 29.15 -18.02 23.42
N ALA A 228 29.50 -18.86 22.44
CA ALA A 228 29.62 -20.31 22.61
C ALA A 228 30.75 -20.72 23.58
N LYS A 229 31.86 -19.97 23.61
CA LYS A 229 32.99 -20.20 24.53
C LYS A 229 32.74 -19.68 25.95
N SER A 230 31.81 -18.73 26.10
CA SER A 230 31.35 -18.19 27.40
C SER A 230 30.09 -18.90 27.92
N GLY A 231 29.77 -20.09 27.40
CA GLY A 231 28.80 -21.01 27.99
C GLY A 231 29.42 -21.73 29.19
N ARG A 232 29.01 -21.36 30.41
CA ARG A 232 29.21 -22.16 31.63
C ARG A 232 28.62 -23.57 31.40
N PRO A 233 29.24 -24.67 31.88
CA PRO A 233 28.64 -25.98 31.70
C PRO A 233 27.32 -26.03 32.48
N GLU A 234 26.21 -26.28 31.79
CA GLU A 234 25.02 -26.82 32.45
C GLU A 234 25.37 -28.21 32.97
N ALA A 235 25.52 -28.30 34.30
CA ALA A 235 25.54 -29.58 34.98
C ALA A 235 24.16 -30.22 34.81
N GLY A 236 24.12 -31.38 34.16
CA GLY A 236 22.90 -32.16 34.03
C GLY A 236 22.34 -32.52 35.40
N LEU A 237 21.06 -32.19 35.63
CA LEU A 237 20.23 -32.89 36.59
C LEU A 237 18.88 -33.17 35.93
N SER A 238 18.71 -34.43 35.54
CA SER A 238 17.42 -34.99 35.18
C SER A 238 16.51 -34.99 36.39
N ALA A 239 15.47 -34.15 36.41
CA ALA A 239 14.27 -34.35 37.21
C ALA A 239 13.08 -33.64 36.52
N ALA A 240 12.08 -34.43 36.20
CA ALA A 240 10.79 -33.98 35.69
C ALA A 240 10.07 -33.05 36.69
N LEU A 241 9.40 -32.01 36.18
CA LEU A 241 8.02 -31.59 36.52
C LEU A 241 7.65 -30.28 35.79
N PRO A 242 6.41 -30.12 35.29
CA PRO A 242 6.00 -28.98 34.45
C PRO A 242 5.39 -27.88 35.31
N VAL A 243 5.90 -26.64 35.28
CA VAL A 243 5.22 -25.49 35.89
C VAL A 243 5.42 -24.21 35.07
N ARG A 244 4.31 -23.84 34.42
CA ARG A 244 3.75 -22.49 34.21
C ARG A 244 4.68 -21.33 33.86
N SER A 245 4.47 -20.82 32.64
CA SER A 245 4.52 -19.40 32.29
C SER A 245 3.78 -18.55 33.33
N VAL A 246 4.48 -17.59 33.93
CA VAL A 246 3.89 -16.49 34.70
C VAL A 246 4.36 -15.17 34.08
N THR A 247 3.41 -14.49 33.47
CA THR A 247 3.43 -13.11 33.01
C THR A 247 3.48 -12.16 34.20
N ALA A 248 4.21 -11.04 34.11
CA ALA A 248 4.00 -9.89 34.99
C ALA A 248 4.39 -8.57 34.31
N CYS A 249 3.39 -7.85 33.79
CA CYS A 249 3.30 -6.40 33.91
C CYS A 249 1.84 -6.09 34.27
N ALA A 250 1.64 -5.75 35.54
CA ALA A 250 0.38 -5.29 36.08
C ALA A 250 0.27 -3.76 35.90
N VAL A 251 -0.90 -3.32 35.43
CA VAL A 251 -1.51 -2.04 35.80
C VAL A 251 -2.96 -2.37 36.15
N GLU A 252 -3.34 -2.09 37.39
CA GLU A 252 -4.67 -2.23 37.97
C GLU A 252 -5.71 -1.38 37.22
N GLN A 253 -6.98 -1.82 37.13
CA GLN A 253 -8.04 -1.34 38.04
C GLN A 253 -9.46 -1.82 37.63
N GLU A 254 -10.12 -2.48 38.60
CA GLU A 254 -11.57 -2.58 38.93
C GLU A 254 -12.59 -3.51 38.21
N ASP A 255 -13.18 -4.38 39.06
CA ASP A 255 -14.57 -4.89 39.19
C ASP A 255 -15.15 -6.10 38.39
N LEU A 256 -14.99 -7.28 39.01
CA LEU A 256 -15.89 -8.45 39.32
C LEU A 256 -17.34 -8.58 38.73
N PRO A 257 -18.02 -9.76 38.80
CA PRO A 257 -18.00 -10.90 37.85
C PRO A 257 -19.42 -11.41 37.44
N THR A 258 -19.56 -12.23 36.38
CA THR A 258 -20.63 -13.29 36.25
C THR A 258 -20.33 -14.14 35.01
N CYS A 259 -19.77 -15.35 35.16
CA CYS A 259 -20.43 -16.68 35.22
C CYS A 259 -20.94 -17.25 33.88
N GLU A 260 -20.43 -18.46 33.58
CA GLU A 260 -21.08 -19.57 32.84
C GLU A 260 -21.26 -19.41 31.30
N THR A 261 -21.12 -20.40 30.42
CA THR A 261 -20.91 -21.86 30.51
C THR A 261 -20.47 -22.40 29.13
N VAL A 262 -19.58 -23.39 29.15
CA VAL A 262 -19.51 -24.65 28.37
C VAL A 262 -20.38 -24.79 27.11
N LEU A 263 -19.75 -25.10 25.97
CA LEU A 263 -20.07 -26.28 25.12
C LEU A 263 -19.02 -26.48 24.01
N ASP A 264 -18.16 -27.49 24.22
CA ASP A 264 -17.43 -28.24 23.19
C ASP A 264 -18.41 -29.06 22.35
N VAL A 265 -18.26 -29.04 21.02
CA VAL A 265 -18.55 -30.20 20.17
C VAL A 265 -17.52 -30.26 19.04
N ASP A 266 -16.61 -31.20 19.22
CA ASP A 266 -15.66 -31.76 18.27
C ASP A 266 -16.40 -32.58 17.19
N TYR A 267 -15.98 -32.48 15.92
CA TYR A 267 -16.27 -33.52 14.93
C TYR A 267 -15.26 -33.49 13.79
N SER A 268 -14.30 -34.42 13.86
CA SER A 268 -13.48 -34.87 12.73
C SER A 268 -14.09 -36.11 12.07
N GLU A 269 -14.14 -36.04 10.75
CA GLU A 269 -13.85 -37.08 9.75
C GLU A 269 -14.65 -38.40 9.64
N GLN A 270 -15.30 -38.49 8.47
CA GLN A 270 -15.15 -39.50 7.41
C GLN A 270 -15.70 -40.94 7.56
N VAL A 271 -16.56 -41.24 6.57
CA VAL A 271 -16.54 -42.42 5.66
C VAL A 271 -16.83 -43.79 6.28
N SER A 272 -17.95 -44.41 5.86
CA SER A 272 -18.00 -45.69 5.13
C SER A 272 -19.38 -46.39 5.26
N GLN A 273 -19.90 -46.88 4.13
CA GLN A 273 -20.93 -47.94 3.96
C GLN A 273 -22.41 -47.66 4.28
N ARG A 274 -23.17 -47.19 3.28
CA ARG A 274 -24.17 -47.98 2.51
C ARG A 274 -24.86 -47.13 1.46
#